data_AF-A0A6P0DTG6-F1
#
_entry.id   AF-A0A6P0DTG6-F1
#
_cell.length_a   1.000
_cell.length_b   1.000
_cell.length_c   1.000
_cell.angle_alpha   90.00
_cell.angle_beta   90.00
_cell.angle_gamma   90.00
#
_symmetry.space_group_name_H-M   'P 1'
#
loop_
_entity.id
_entity.type
_entity.pdbx_description
1 polymer ?
#
loop_
_entity_poly.entity_id
_entity_poly.type
_entity_poly.pdbx_seq_one_letter_code
_entity_poly.pdbx_strand_id
1 'polypeptide(L)' 'PCGGCRQKISEFASKETKIYLCDEAGVKKTMTMEELLPFSFETELG' A
#
# COMPACT_ATOMS: atom_id res chain seq x y z
N PRO A 1 -3.41 -7.36 -2.37
CA PRO A 1 -4.09 -7.07 -1.08
C PRO A 1 -5.55 -6.58 -1.26
N CYS A 2 -6.46 -7.03 -0.39
CA CYS A 2 -7.85 -6.55 -0.34
C CYS A 2 -7.95 -5.15 0.30
N GLY A 3 -9.11 -4.50 0.20
CA GLY A 3 -9.31 -3.11 0.68
C GLY A 3 -8.93 -2.90 2.15
N GLY A 4 -9.41 -3.76 3.06
CA GLY A 4 -9.10 -3.66 4.49
C GLY A 4 -7.60 -3.78 4.81
N CYS A 5 -6.89 -4.67 4.11
CA CYS A 5 -5.43 -4.77 4.26
C CYS A 5 -4.72 -3.50 3.77
N ARG A 6 -5.16 -2.91 2.66
CA ARG A 6 -4.56 -1.68 2.13
C ARG A 6 -4.70 -0.54 3.15
N GLN A 7 -5.88 -0.38 3.74
CA GLN A 7 -6.13 0.63 4.77
C GLN A 7 -5.26 0.41 6.03
N LYS A 8 -5.13 -0.84 6.47
CA LYS A 8 -4.28 -1.16 7.63
C LYS A 8 -2.80 -0.90 7.38
N ILE A 9 -2.32 -1.15 6.17
CA ILE A 9 -0.93 -0.84 5.80
C ILE A 9 -0.72 0.67 5.73
N SER A 10 -1.67 1.44 5.19
CA SER A 10 -1.56 2.90 5.08
C SER A 10 -1.52 3.62 6.43
N GLU A 11 -1.99 3.00 7.52
CA GLU A 11 -1.84 3.54 8.88
C GLU A 11 -0.36 3.69 9.31
N PHE A 12 0.57 2.97 8.67
CA PHE A 12 1.99 2.94 9.05
C PHE A 12 2.98 3.21 7.90
N ALA A 13 2.51 3.21 6.66
CA ALA A 13 3.32 3.39 5.46
C ALA A 13 3.17 4.79 4.88
N SER A 14 4.27 5.40 4.44
CA SER A 14 4.21 6.64 3.66
C SER A 14 3.69 6.38 2.24
N LYS A 15 3.23 7.43 1.56
CA LYS A 15 2.76 7.37 0.16
C LYS A 15 3.79 6.77 -0.80
N GLU A 16 5.08 6.99 -0.53
CA GLU A 16 6.22 6.54 -1.35
C GLU A 16 6.67 5.11 -1.01
N THR A 17 6.14 4.51 0.06
CA THR A 17 6.52 3.16 0.49
C THR A 17 6.26 2.17 -0.64
N LYS A 18 7.29 1.42 -1.05
CA LYS A 18 7.17 0.42 -2.12
C LYS A 18 6.49 -0.86 -1.60
N ILE A 19 5.47 -1.29 -2.32
CA ILE A 19 4.76 -2.54 -2.13
C ILE A 19 5.14 -3.51 -3.24
N TYR A 20 5.69 -4.67 -2.85
CA TYR A 20 6.04 -5.76 -3.74
C TYR A 20 4.97 -6.84 -3.66
N LEU A 21 4.24 -7.05 -4.76
CA LEU A 21 3.27 -8.13 -4.89
C LEU A 21 3.97 -9.33 -5.52
N CYS A 22 4.02 -10.44 -4.79
CA CYS A 22 4.80 -11.62 -5.14
C CYS A 22 3.93 -12.89 -5.18
N ASP A 23 4.38 -13.87 -5.96
CA ASP A 23 3.98 -15.27 -5.84
C ASP A 23 5.22 -16.17 -5.71
N GLU A 24 5.05 -17.49 -5.85
CA GLU A 24 6.13 -18.49 -5.76
C GLU A 24 7.25 -18.27 -6.80
N ALA A 25 6.97 -17.60 -7.91
CA ALA A 25 7.93 -17.24 -8.95
C ALA A 25 8.48 -15.81 -8.78
N GLY A 26 8.29 -15.19 -7.61
CA GLY A 26 8.89 -13.90 -7.24
C GLY A 26 7.98 -12.69 -7.46
N VAL A 27 8.59 -11.50 -7.55
CA VAL A 27 7.87 -10.21 -7.66
C VAL A 27 7.15 -10.12 -9.01
N LYS A 28 5.84 -9.89 -8.99
CA LYS A 28 5.01 -9.66 -10.18
C LYS A 28 4.72 -8.19 -10.42
N LYS A 29 4.60 -7.42 -9.34
CA LYS A 29 4.36 -5.99 -9.45
C LYS A 29 5.00 -5.26 -8.28
N THR A 30 5.65 -4.15 -8.60
CA THR A 30 6.07 -3.15 -7.61
C THR A 30 5.25 -1.90 -7.85
N MET A 31 4.73 -1.31 -6.78
CA MET A 31 3.99 -0.06 -6.81
C MET A 31 4.21 0.70 -5.51
N THR A 32 3.87 1.97 -5.46
CA THR A 32 3.87 2.73 -4.21
C THR A 32 2.58 2.50 -3.41
N MET A 33 2.55 2.94 -2.16
CA MET A 33 1.34 2.92 -1.34
C MET A 33 0.25 3.81 -1.95
N GLU A 34 0.62 4.98 -2.50
CA GLU A 34 -0.30 5.89 -3.21
C GLU A 34 -0.94 5.21 -4.42
N GLU A 35 -0.17 4.45 -5.21
CA GLU A 35 -0.71 3.72 -6.36
C GLU A 35 -1.62 2.55 -5.93
N LEU A 36 -1.35 1.96 -4.76
CA LEU A 36 -2.12 0.84 -4.23
C LEU A 36 -3.46 1.27 -3.62
N LEU A 37 -3.49 2.43 -2.95
CA LEU A 37 -4.65 3.00 -2.28
C LEU A 37 -4.72 4.51 -2.55
N PRO A 38 -5.07 4.91 -3.77
CA PRO A 38 -5.13 6.33 -4.15
C PRO A 38 -6.27 7.03 -3.41
N PHE A 39 -6.06 8.31 -3.09
CA PHE A 39 -7.03 9.14 -2.37
C PHE A 39 -7.48 8.50 -1.04
N SER A 40 -6.57 7.79 -0.37
CA SER A 40 -6.84 7.19 0.94
C SER A 40 -7.31 8.26 1.92
N PHE A 41 -8.27 7.91 2.77
CA PHE A 41 -8.64 8.77 3.87
C PHE A 41 -7.44 8.96 4.80
N GLU A 42 -6.95 10.19 4.90
CA GLU A 42 -5.89 10.57 5.82
C GLU A 42 -6.52 10.87 7.18
N THR A 43 -6.07 10.15 8.21
CA THR A 43 -6.42 10.53 9.59
C THR A 43 -5.55 11.72 9.96
N GLU A 44 -6.15 12.84 10.38
CA GLU A 44 -5.42 13.97 10.97
C GLU A 44 -4.72 13.54 12.27
N LEU A 45 -3.51 12.99 12.12
CA LEU A 45 -2.50 12.81 13.16
C LEU A 45 -1.15 13.11 12.49
N GLY A 46 -0.98 14.37 12.08
CA GLY A 46 0.24 14.95 11.55
C GLY A 46 0.35 16.39 11.99
#